data_AF-A0A2V7AJ67-F1
#
_entry.id   AF-A0A2V7AJ67-F1
#
_cell.length_a   1.000
_cell.length_b   1.000
_cell.length_c   1.000
_cell.angle_alpha   90.00
_cell.angle_beta   90.00
_cell.angle_gamma   90.00
#
_symmetry.space_group_name_H-M   'P 1'
#
loop_
_entity.id
_entity.type
_entity.pdbx_description
1 polymer ?
#
loop_
_entity_poly.entity_id
_entity_poly.type
_entity_poly.pdbx_seq_one_letter_code
_entity_poly.pdbx_strand_id
1 'polypeptide(L)'
;MASAASARRAELRQNPTAGPLAAAGVFFFLAAALTYRADVSLWLSHHHAHVIEKALLVLDRGRLELIGFFYPPLPFLLMLSWPSPVFAGLLAAGCGAGLVWILTRELSCLPFPRPASFGLLLGLATPTTFFLFTQSLWEALLLVLLVVARTQCVEFVSRGNTRALFIAGLALGLAFLANYYVLLFTLPYAFTMLLFVRTTRRGAGVAAAFVLVFPMVATIFGWMYLSWVFTGEPLAFTRDPASRRVVPAVPTTHPRRLRGVRARLTDVRLRVS
;
A
#
# COMPACT_ATOMS: atom_id res chain seq x y z
N MET A 1 23.70 36.02 24.60
CA MET A 1 23.83 34.77 23.81
C MET A 1 23.13 33.55 24.44
N ALA A 2 23.05 33.41 25.77
CA ALA A 2 22.35 32.28 26.42
C ALA A 2 20.81 32.22 26.19
N SER A 3 20.15 33.37 26.00
CA SER A 3 18.70 33.47 25.76
C SER A 3 18.26 32.96 24.37
N ALA A 4 19.10 33.11 23.34
CA ALA A 4 18.79 32.58 22.01
C ALA A 4 18.91 31.05 21.96
N ALA A 5 19.84 30.47 22.73
CA ALA A 5 20.03 29.02 22.81
C ALA A 5 18.90 28.32 23.60
N SER A 6 18.33 28.97 24.62
CA SER A 6 17.17 28.45 25.37
C SER A 6 15.88 28.58 24.57
N ALA A 7 15.68 29.67 23.84
CA ALA A 7 14.55 29.84 22.92
C ALA A 7 14.59 28.81 21.78
N ARG A 8 15.77 28.55 21.19
CA ARG A 8 15.96 27.53 20.15
C ARG A 8 15.75 26.10 20.67
N ARG A 9 16.09 25.82 21.93
CA ARG A 9 15.77 24.55 22.62
C ARG A 9 14.28 24.41 22.92
N ALA A 10 13.56 25.50 23.18
CA ALA A 10 12.12 25.51 23.38
C ALA A 10 11.36 25.31 22.05
N GLU A 11 11.81 25.94 20.96
CA GLU A 11 11.28 25.71 19.60
C GLU A 11 11.54 24.28 19.12
N LEU A 12 12.72 23.70 19.37
CA LEU A 12 13.00 22.29 19.07
C LEU A 12 12.13 21.32 19.89
N ARG A 13 11.67 21.73 21.08
CA ARG A 13 10.72 20.98 21.92
C ARG A 13 9.28 21.05 21.40
N GLN A 14 8.96 21.98 20.52
CA GLN A 14 7.60 22.23 20.02
C GLN A 14 7.44 21.94 18.52
N ASN A 15 8.28 21.09 17.93
CA ASN A 15 8.01 20.61 16.59
C ASN A 15 7.20 19.29 16.68
N PRO A 16 5.86 19.32 16.55
CA PRO A 16 5.01 18.13 16.70
C PRO A 16 5.27 17.04 15.65
N THR A 17 6.17 17.30 14.70
CA THR A 17 6.50 16.41 13.59
C THR A 17 7.82 15.65 13.78
N ALA A 18 8.75 16.15 14.61
CA ALA A 18 10.09 15.58 14.70
C ALA A 18 10.12 14.18 15.34
N GLY A 19 9.35 13.97 16.42
CA GLY A 19 9.23 12.66 17.07
C GLY A 19 8.64 11.59 16.16
N PRO A 20 7.47 11.82 15.54
CA PRO A 20 6.89 10.89 14.58
C PRO A 20 7.79 10.56 13.39
N LEU A 21 8.51 11.55 12.85
CA LEU A 21 9.46 11.33 11.75
C LEU A 21 10.66 10.47 12.19
N ALA A 22 11.21 10.70 13.38
CA ALA A 22 12.30 9.89 13.91
C ALA A 22 11.86 8.43 14.11
N ALA A 23 10.68 8.19 14.68
CA ALA A 23 10.14 6.85 14.86
C ALA A 23 9.93 6.12 13.53
N ALA A 24 9.36 6.81 12.53
CA ALA A 24 9.19 6.28 11.19
C ALA A 24 10.53 5.96 10.51
N GLY A 25 11.53 6.84 10.67
CA GLY A 25 12.89 6.61 10.18
C GLY A 25 13.52 5.37 10.81
N VAL A 26 13.47 5.24 12.13
CA VAL A 26 14.00 4.05 12.84
C VAL A 26 13.30 2.77 12.36
N PHE A 27 11.97 2.77 12.24
CA PHE A 27 11.23 1.63 11.71
C PHE A 27 11.67 1.28 10.29
N PHE A 28 11.77 2.28 9.41
CA PHE A 28 12.22 2.10 8.03
C PHE A 28 13.61 1.45 7.98
N PHE A 29 14.57 1.97 8.75
CA PHE A 29 15.93 1.43 8.77
C PHE A 29 15.96 -0.02 9.27
N LEU A 30 15.21 -0.35 10.32
CA LEU A 30 15.12 -1.73 10.83
C LEU A 30 14.48 -2.67 9.80
N ALA A 31 13.35 -2.28 9.21
CA ALA A 31 12.67 -3.08 8.20
C ALA A 31 13.54 -3.25 6.94
N ALA A 32 14.20 -2.19 6.46
CA ALA A 32 15.11 -2.25 5.32
C ALA A 32 16.32 -3.16 5.58
N ALA A 33 16.89 -3.10 6.79
CA ALA A 33 17.98 -4.01 7.19
C ALA A 33 17.50 -5.46 7.22
N LEU A 34 16.28 -5.72 7.71
CA LEU A 34 15.67 -7.05 7.69
C LEU A 34 15.41 -7.54 6.26
N THR A 35 14.92 -6.68 5.36
CA THR A 35 14.77 -7.00 3.93
C THR A 35 16.11 -7.41 3.32
N TYR A 36 17.18 -6.67 3.59
CA TYR A 36 18.50 -7.00 3.07
C TYR A 36 19.03 -8.31 3.63
N ARG A 37 18.80 -8.57 4.93
CA ARG A 37 19.15 -9.86 5.56
C ARG A 37 18.36 -11.03 4.98
N ALA A 38 17.07 -10.84 4.74
CA ALA A 38 16.20 -11.86 4.14
C ALA A 38 16.64 -12.22 2.71
N ASP A 39 17.09 -11.24 1.93
CA ASP A 39 17.65 -11.46 0.60
C ASP A 39 18.92 -12.31 0.63
N VAL A 40 19.82 -12.03 1.59
CA VAL A 40 21.04 -12.83 1.80
C VAL A 40 20.72 -14.26 2.27
N SER A 41 19.67 -14.44 3.09
CA SER A 41 19.22 -15.75 3.54
C SER A 41 18.34 -16.48 2.52
N LEU A 42 18.21 -15.96 1.29
CA LEU A 42 17.39 -16.52 0.20
C LEU A 42 15.93 -16.74 0.55
N TRP A 43 15.39 -16.01 1.52
CA TRP A 43 14.03 -16.23 2.00
C TRP A 43 13.07 -15.23 1.37
N LEU A 44 12.09 -15.75 0.63
CA LEU A 44 11.12 -14.95 -0.13
C LEU A 44 9.70 -15.46 0.13
N SER A 45 8.79 -14.57 0.51
CA SER A 45 7.39 -14.95 0.64
C SER A 45 6.77 -15.31 -0.71
N HIS A 46 5.79 -16.22 -0.68
CA HIS A 46 4.97 -16.58 -1.84
C HIS A 46 4.29 -15.34 -2.46
N HIS A 47 3.94 -14.36 -1.63
CA HIS A 47 3.29 -13.12 -2.04
C HIS A 47 4.21 -12.22 -2.87
N HIS A 48 5.44 -11.96 -2.40
CA HIS A 48 6.42 -11.21 -3.18
C HIS A 48 6.87 -11.96 -4.43
N ALA A 49 7.09 -13.27 -4.32
CA ALA A 49 7.47 -14.08 -5.47
C ALA A 49 6.43 -14.02 -6.59
N HIS A 50 5.13 -14.06 -6.25
CA HIS A 50 4.07 -13.97 -7.23
C HIS A 50 4.11 -12.64 -8.01
N VAL A 51 4.19 -11.50 -7.31
CA VAL A 51 4.24 -10.18 -7.98
C VAL A 51 5.48 -10.03 -8.85
N ILE A 52 6.64 -10.47 -8.35
CA ILE A 52 7.92 -10.37 -9.06
C ILE A 52 7.94 -11.29 -10.28
N GLU A 53 7.46 -12.54 -10.17
CA GLU A 53 7.37 -13.46 -11.30
C GLU A 53 6.51 -12.86 -12.41
N LYS A 54 5.35 -12.27 -12.07
CA LYS A 54 4.49 -11.62 -13.07
C LYS A 54 5.16 -10.40 -13.71
N ALA A 55 5.82 -9.55 -12.93
CA ALA A 55 6.55 -8.39 -13.45
C ALA A 55 7.66 -8.82 -14.44
N LEU A 56 8.41 -9.86 -14.09
CA LEU A 56 9.46 -10.42 -14.95
C LEU A 56 8.87 -11.05 -16.22
N LEU A 57 7.75 -11.78 -16.14
CA LEU A 57 7.08 -12.37 -17.32
C LEU A 57 6.60 -11.31 -18.33
N VAL A 58 6.11 -10.16 -17.85
CA VAL A 58 5.70 -9.06 -18.73
C VAL A 58 6.91 -8.41 -19.40
N LEU A 59 8.00 -8.19 -18.64
CA LEU A 59 9.24 -7.64 -19.18
C LEU A 59 9.92 -8.59 -20.18
N ASP A 60 9.84 -9.90 -19.96
CA ASP A 60 10.38 -10.93 -20.86
C ASP A 60 9.61 -10.98 -22.19
N ARG A 61 8.28 -10.90 -22.13
CA ARG A 61 7.41 -11.00 -23.31
C ARG A 61 7.18 -9.68 -24.05
N GLY A 62 7.47 -8.54 -23.43
CA GLY A 62 7.29 -7.21 -24.03
C GLY A 62 5.82 -6.85 -24.33
N ARG A 63 4.84 -7.56 -23.74
CA ARG A 63 3.41 -7.36 -23.99
C ARG A 63 2.72 -6.79 -22.76
N LEU A 64 2.48 -5.48 -22.77
CA LEU A 64 1.69 -4.77 -21.77
C LEU A 64 0.22 -5.22 -21.76
N GLU A 65 -0.26 -5.85 -22.83
CA GLU A 65 -1.60 -6.46 -22.91
C GLU A 65 -1.87 -7.47 -21.78
N LEU A 66 -0.82 -8.06 -21.21
CA LEU A 66 -0.94 -8.99 -20.09
C LEU A 66 -1.36 -8.30 -18.78
N ILE A 67 -1.30 -6.97 -18.69
CA ILE A 67 -1.67 -6.20 -17.50
C ILE A 67 -3.15 -6.42 -17.12
N GLY A 68 -4.04 -6.60 -18.10
CA GLY A 68 -5.47 -6.84 -17.85
C GLY A 68 -5.80 -8.17 -17.18
N PHE A 69 -4.83 -9.09 -17.08
CA PHE A 69 -4.99 -10.38 -16.39
C PHE A 69 -4.42 -10.38 -14.97
N PHE A 70 -3.76 -9.31 -14.53
CA PHE A 70 -3.03 -9.31 -13.26
C PHE A 70 -3.70 -8.45 -12.20
N TYR A 71 -3.93 -9.09 -11.06
CA TYR A 71 -4.42 -8.46 -9.87
C TYR A 71 -3.60 -8.94 -8.66
N PRO A 72 -3.15 -8.04 -7.76
CA PRO A 72 -3.42 -6.61 -7.71
C PRO A 72 -2.52 -5.75 -8.64
N PRO A 73 -3.08 -4.75 -9.35
CA PRO A 73 -2.32 -4.00 -10.35
C PRO A 73 -1.33 -2.99 -9.79
N LEU A 74 -1.61 -2.36 -8.65
CA LEU A 74 -0.75 -1.29 -8.12
C LEU A 74 0.62 -1.80 -7.65
N PRO A 75 0.73 -2.89 -6.86
CA PRO A 75 2.02 -3.48 -6.50
C PRO A 75 2.80 -3.93 -7.74
N PHE A 76 2.11 -4.48 -8.74
CA PHE A 76 2.71 -4.87 -10.01
C PHE A 76 3.28 -3.68 -10.78
N LEU A 77 2.51 -2.58 -10.91
CA LEU A 77 2.96 -1.37 -11.60
C LEU A 77 4.16 -0.73 -10.92
N LEU A 78 4.20 -0.72 -9.58
CA LEU A 78 5.35 -0.25 -8.81
C LEU A 78 6.59 -1.12 -9.09
N MET A 79 6.42 -2.44 -9.16
CA MET A 79 7.51 -3.39 -9.45
C MET A 79 8.07 -3.29 -10.87
N LEU A 80 7.32 -2.74 -11.83
CA LEU A 80 7.74 -2.68 -13.23
C LEU A 80 9.03 -1.85 -13.42
N SER A 81 9.25 -0.86 -12.54
CA SER A 81 10.46 -0.01 -12.56
C SER A 81 11.72 -0.79 -12.21
N TRP A 82 11.64 -1.67 -11.20
CA TRP A 82 12.78 -2.46 -10.72
C TRP A 82 12.31 -3.77 -10.07
N PRO A 83 12.12 -4.85 -10.85
CA PRO A 83 11.61 -6.11 -10.33
C PRO A 83 12.70 -6.84 -9.52
N SER A 84 12.80 -6.56 -8.23
CA SER A 84 13.67 -7.27 -7.29
C SER A 84 13.02 -7.49 -5.92
N PRO A 85 13.37 -8.58 -5.21
CA PRO A 85 12.90 -8.83 -3.85
C PRO A 85 13.22 -7.68 -2.89
N VAL A 86 14.44 -7.14 -2.99
CA VAL A 86 14.90 -6.03 -2.16
C VAL A 86 14.07 -4.78 -2.41
N PHE A 87 13.77 -4.46 -3.67
CA PHE A 87 12.95 -3.29 -3.99
C PHE A 87 11.52 -3.43 -3.46
N ALA A 88 10.93 -4.64 -3.56
CA ALA A 88 9.63 -4.93 -2.97
C ALA A 88 9.60 -4.77 -1.46
N GLY A 89 10.61 -5.31 -0.77
CA GLY A 89 10.74 -5.14 0.67
C GLY A 89 11.00 -3.68 1.09
N LEU A 90 11.77 -2.90 0.32
CA LEU A 90 11.98 -1.47 0.59
C LEU A 90 10.69 -0.65 0.44
N LEU A 91 9.87 -0.94 -0.57
CA LEU A 91 8.56 -0.30 -0.71
C LEU A 91 7.61 -0.67 0.43
N ALA A 92 7.60 -1.95 0.83
CA ALA A 92 6.83 -2.41 1.98
C ALA A 92 7.30 -1.74 3.28
N ALA A 93 8.62 -1.60 3.47
CA ALA A 93 9.21 -0.93 4.61
C ALA A 93 8.83 0.56 4.64
N GLY A 94 8.80 1.21 3.47
CA GLY A 94 8.31 2.58 3.31
C GLY A 94 6.85 2.74 3.71
N CYS A 95 5.98 1.78 3.34
CA CYS A 95 4.58 1.77 3.78
C CYS A 95 4.48 1.63 5.31
N GLY A 96 5.28 0.77 5.92
CA GLY A 96 5.32 0.59 7.37
C GLY A 96 5.83 1.84 8.10
N ALA A 97 6.86 2.50 7.55
CA ALA A 97 7.33 3.78 8.07
C ALA A 97 6.24 4.87 8.01
N GLY A 98 5.50 4.93 6.90
CA GLY A 98 4.33 5.81 6.76
C GLY A 98 3.25 5.51 7.80
N LEU A 99 2.97 4.23 8.06
CA LEU A 99 2.02 3.82 9.09
C LEU A 99 2.49 4.27 10.49
N VAL A 100 3.74 4.00 10.84
CA VAL A 100 4.33 4.42 12.13
C VAL A 100 4.28 5.93 12.27
N TRP A 101 4.60 6.67 11.21
CA TRP A 101 4.52 8.13 11.21
C TRP A 101 3.12 8.63 11.57
N ILE A 102 2.09 8.10 10.89
CA ILE A 102 0.70 8.49 11.12
C ILE A 102 0.28 8.15 12.56
N LEU A 103 0.55 6.92 13.02
CA LEU A 103 0.13 6.47 14.34
C LEU A 103 0.86 7.24 15.46
N THR A 104 2.18 7.42 15.37
CA THR A 104 2.93 8.19 16.37
C THR A 104 2.47 9.65 16.41
N ARG A 105 2.12 10.24 15.25
CA ARG A 105 1.55 11.59 15.19
C ARG A 105 0.20 11.66 15.89
N GLU A 106 -0.71 10.72 15.64
CA GLU A 106 -2.01 10.67 16.31
C GLU A 106 -1.85 10.47 17.83
N LEU A 107 -0.98 9.55 18.26
CA LEU A 107 -0.70 9.32 19.68
C LEU A 107 -0.10 10.55 20.37
N SER A 108 0.66 11.37 19.65
CA SER A 108 1.24 12.62 20.18
C SER A 108 0.19 13.71 20.42
N CYS A 109 -0.98 13.61 19.78
CA CYS A 109 -2.10 14.52 19.98
C CYS A 109 -3.05 14.06 21.09
N LEU A 110 -2.95 12.81 21.55
CA LEU A 110 -3.78 12.27 22.61
C LEU A 110 -3.20 12.62 24.00
N PRO A 111 -4.03 12.83 25.03
CA PRO A 111 -3.58 13.17 26.39
C PRO A 111 -3.02 11.95 27.15
N PHE A 112 -2.39 10.99 26.45
CA PHE A 112 -1.84 9.79 27.08
C PHE A 112 -0.48 10.05 27.73
N PRO A 113 -0.17 9.38 28.85
CA PRO A 113 1.16 9.41 29.41
C PRO A 113 2.15 8.75 28.45
N ARG A 114 3.34 9.34 28.28
CA ARG A 114 4.41 8.85 27.39
C ARG A 114 4.68 7.34 27.46
N PRO A 115 4.74 6.67 28.63
CA PRO A 115 4.97 5.23 28.67
C PRO A 115 3.82 4.41 28.06
N ALA A 116 2.57 4.86 28.17
CA ALA A 116 1.44 4.18 27.54
C ALA A 116 1.50 4.30 26.01
N SER A 117 1.82 5.49 25.49
CA SER A 117 2.04 5.70 24.06
C SER A 117 3.19 4.84 23.53
N PHE A 118 4.27 4.72 24.29
CA PHE A 118 5.39 3.83 23.94
C PHE A 118 4.98 2.36 23.95
N GLY A 119 4.22 1.92 24.97
CA GLY A 119 3.70 0.55 25.04
C GLY A 119 2.79 0.18 23.85
N LEU A 120 1.92 1.10 23.42
CA LEU A 120 1.08 0.94 22.23
C LEU A 120 1.92 0.80 20.94
N LEU A 121 2.95 1.63 20.78
CA LEU A 121 3.87 1.54 19.64
C LEU A 121 4.71 0.26 19.68
N LEU A 122 5.14 -0.18 20.86
CA LEU A 122 5.87 -1.43 21.02
C LEU A 122 4.99 -2.64 20.73
N GLY A 123 3.71 -2.58 21.06
CA GLY A 123 2.71 -3.58 20.68
C GLY A 123 2.52 -3.73 19.17
N LEU A 124 2.87 -2.70 18.39
CA LEU A 124 2.93 -2.79 16.92
C LEU A 124 4.24 -3.44 16.44
N ALA A 125 5.31 -3.43 17.22
CA ALA A 125 6.61 -3.99 16.86
C ALA A 125 6.67 -5.52 17.03
N THR A 126 5.64 -6.24 16.55
CA THR A 126 5.60 -7.69 16.56
C THR A 126 6.34 -8.29 15.36
N PRO A 127 6.82 -9.55 15.45
CA PRO A 127 7.39 -10.27 14.30
C PRO A 127 6.44 -10.27 13.09
N THR A 128 5.13 -10.38 13.32
CA THR A 128 4.10 -10.34 12.26
C THR A 128 4.08 -9.00 11.54
N THR A 129 4.21 -7.89 12.28
CA THR A 129 4.25 -6.55 11.68
C THR A 129 5.49 -6.38 10.81
N PHE A 130 6.66 -6.81 11.31
CA PHE A 130 7.89 -6.77 10.53
C PHE A 130 7.82 -7.68 9.31
N PHE A 131 7.26 -8.88 9.43
CA PHE A 131 6.98 -9.76 8.29
C PHE A 131 6.12 -9.04 7.24
N LEU A 132 5.00 -8.43 7.66
CA LEU A 132 4.08 -7.76 6.75
C LEU A 132 4.78 -6.62 5.98
N PHE A 133 5.53 -5.77 6.69
CA PHE A 133 6.22 -4.63 6.09
C PHE A 133 7.59 -4.95 5.48
N THR A 134 7.98 -6.22 5.39
CA THR A 134 9.19 -6.66 4.67
C THR A 134 8.89 -7.64 3.55
N GLN A 135 7.78 -8.36 3.63
CA GLN A 135 7.47 -9.51 2.77
C GLN A 135 6.10 -9.45 2.07
N SER A 136 5.27 -8.45 2.35
CA SER A 136 3.93 -8.37 1.77
C SER A 136 3.60 -6.95 1.33
N LEU A 137 4.12 -6.55 0.16
CA LEU A 137 3.90 -5.20 -0.38
C LEU A 137 2.41 -4.85 -0.56
N TRP A 138 1.58 -5.79 -1.02
CA TRP A 138 0.17 -5.49 -1.25
C TRP A 138 -0.62 -5.28 0.05
N GLU A 139 -0.28 -6.01 1.13
CA GLU A 139 -0.93 -5.85 2.44
C GLU A 139 -0.43 -4.58 3.10
N ALA A 140 0.88 -4.30 2.98
CA ALA A 140 1.47 -3.07 3.46
C ALA A 140 0.80 -1.83 2.83
N LEU A 141 0.60 -1.85 1.50
CA LEU A 141 -0.12 -0.80 0.77
C LEU A 141 -1.58 -0.69 1.19
N LEU A 142 -2.30 -1.82 1.27
CA LEU A 142 -3.68 -1.85 1.73
C LEU A 142 -3.81 -1.19 3.11
N LEU A 143 -2.98 -1.61 4.08
CA LEU A 143 -3.03 -1.10 5.45
C LEU A 143 -2.74 0.40 5.53
N VAL A 144 -1.66 0.87 4.90
CA VAL A 144 -1.31 2.30 4.96
C VAL A 144 -2.39 3.15 4.30
N LEU A 145 -2.95 2.71 3.16
CA LEU A 145 -4.02 3.44 2.47
C LEU A 145 -5.33 3.43 3.26
N LEU A 146 -5.67 2.33 3.94
CA LEU A 146 -6.82 2.26 4.85
C LEU A 146 -6.65 3.23 6.02
N VAL A 147 -5.46 3.32 6.60
CA VAL A 147 -5.19 4.25 7.70
C VAL A 147 -5.23 5.70 7.21
N VAL A 148 -4.70 5.99 6.03
CA VAL A 148 -4.85 7.31 5.39
C VAL A 148 -6.33 7.64 5.21
N ALA A 149 -7.13 6.74 4.62
CA ALA A 149 -8.57 6.93 4.45
C ALA A 149 -9.27 7.21 5.79
N ARG A 150 -8.93 6.45 6.84
CA ARG A 150 -9.44 6.67 8.20
C ARG A 150 -9.12 8.06 8.73
N THR A 151 -7.86 8.50 8.64
CA THR A 151 -7.46 9.83 9.13
C THR A 151 -8.25 10.94 8.45
N GLN A 152 -8.49 10.82 7.15
CA GLN A 152 -9.24 11.79 6.36
C GLN A 152 -10.74 11.75 6.66
N CYS A 153 -11.32 10.57 6.88
CA CYS A 153 -12.70 10.42 7.34
C CYS A 153 -12.91 11.10 8.70
N VAL A 154 -11.97 10.93 9.65
CA VAL A 154 -12.03 11.59 10.96
C VAL A 154 -11.92 13.11 10.82
N GLU A 155 -11.03 13.62 9.95
CA GLU A 155 -10.93 15.06 9.66
C GLU A 155 -12.23 15.63 9.07
N PHE A 156 -12.90 14.88 8.19
CA PHE A 156 -14.21 15.29 7.67
C PHE A 156 -15.29 15.32 8.76
N VAL A 157 -15.40 14.26 9.58
CA VAL A 157 -16.43 14.21 10.64
C VAL A 157 -16.20 15.27 11.71
N SER A 158 -14.94 15.56 12.04
CA SER A 158 -14.59 16.53 13.10
C SER A 158 -14.62 17.98 12.63
N ARG A 159 -14.18 18.28 11.40
CA ARG A 159 -14.01 19.65 10.89
C ARG A 159 -14.90 20.01 9.71
N GLY A 160 -15.69 19.07 9.18
CA GLY A 160 -16.54 19.28 8.01
C GLY A 160 -15.77 19.46 6.71
N ASN A 161 -14.49 19.11 6.64
CA ASN A 161 -13.65 19.34 5.48
C ASN A 161 -13.97 18.34 4.34
N THR A 162 -14.75 18.77 3.35
CA THR A 162 -15.18 17.94 2.22
C THR A 162 -14.02 17.45 1.36
N ARG A 163 -12.92 18.20 1.26
CA ARG A 163 -11.70 17.78 0.55
C ARG A 163 -11.10 16.53 1.18
N ALA A 164 -11.12 16.42 2.51
CA ALA A 164 -10.61 15.25 3.21
C ALA A 164 -11.40 14.00 2.82
N LEU A 165 -12.74 14.11 2.73
CA LEU A 165 -13.59 12.98 2.34
C LEU A 165 -13.30 12.48 0.92
N PHE A 166 -13.05 13.39 -0.02
CA PHE A 166 -12.64 13.01 -1.37
C PHE A 166 -11.26 12.33 -1.41
N ILE A 167 -10.29 12.83 -0.63
CA ILE A 167 -8.97 12.20 -0.48
C ILE A 167 -9.11 10.80 0.14
N ALA A 168 -10.01 10.62 1.12
CA ALA A 168 -10.30 9.31 1.68
C ALA A 168 -10.82 8.35 0.61
N GLY A 169 -11.75 8.80 -0.23
CA GLY A 169 -12.27 8.00 -1.35
C GLY A 169 -11.19 7.63 -2.37
N LEU A 170 -10.30 8.56 -2.70
CA LEU A 170 -9.13 8.28 -3.56
C LEU A 170 -8.20 7.25 -2.93
N ALA A 171 -7.90 7.36 -1.64
CA ALA A 171 -7.07 6.39 -0.92
C ALA A 171 -7.71 4.99 -0.94
N LEU A 172 -9.04 4.91 -0.77
CA LEU A 172 -9.79 3.65 -0.89
C LEU A 172 -9.78 3.09 -2.32
N GLY A 173 -9.87 3.94 -3.36
CA GLY A 173 -9.72 3.51 -4.75
C GLY A 173 -8.31 2.98 -5.05
N LEU A 174 -7.27 3.65 -4.58
CA LEU A 174 -5.89 3.15 -4.67
C LEU A 174 -5.72 1.84 -3.89
N ALA A 175 -6.37 1.72 -2.73
CA ALA A 175 -6.37 0.49 -1.96
C ALA A 175 -7.06 -0.66 -2.71
N PHE A 176 -8.09 -0.39 -3.51
CA PHE A 176 -8.66 -1.38 -4.42
C PHE A 176 -7.67 -1.83 -5.49
N LEU A 177 -6.80 -0.94 -5.97
CA LEU A 177 -5.73 -1.37 -6.89
C LEU A 177 -4.61 -2.14 -6.18
N ALA A 178 -4.51 -2.03 -4.85
CA ALA A 178 -3.55 -2.77 -4.03
C ALA A 178 -4.09 -4.14 -3.59
N ASN A 179 -5.37 -4.25 -3.23
CA ASN A 179 -5.98 -5.48 -2.75
C ASN A 179 -7.53 -5.40 -2.77
N TYR A 180 -8.20 -6.48 -3.16
CA TYR A 180 -9.65 -6.50 -3.35
C TYR A 180 -10.40 -6.53 -2.01
N TYR A 181 -9.73 -6.96 -0.94
CA TYR A 181 -10.29 -6.97 0.41
C TYR A 181 -10.74 -5.58 0.88
N VAL A 182 -10.24 -4.50 0.27
CA VAL A 182 -10.72 -3.13 0.58
C VAL A 182 -12.24 -3.00 0.46
N LEU A 183 -12.89 -3.78 -0.41
CA LEU A 183 -14.34 -3.73 -0.60
C LEU A 183 -15.08 -4.01 0.72
N LEU A 184 -14.58 -4.98 1.50
CA LEU A 184 -15.12 -5.32 2.81
C LEU A 184 -14.87 -4.19 3.82
N PHE A 185 -13.69 -3.58 3.77
CA PHE A 185 -13.33 -2.48 4.67
C PHE A 185 -14.02 -1.16 4.33
N THR A 186 -14.56 -1.01 3.12
CA THR A 186 -15.23 0.23 2.69
C THR A 186 -16.61 0.40 3.32
N LEU A 187 -17.30 -0.71 3.55
CA LEU A 187 -18.61 -0.74 4.19
C LEU A 187 -18.64 -0.03 5.55
N PRO A 188 -17.73 -0.32 6.52
CA PRO A 188 -17.73 0.39 7.79
C PRO A 188 -17.39 1.88 7.64
N TYR A 189 -16.54 2.29 6.68
CA TYR A 189 -16.30 3.72 6.44
C TYR A 189 -17.55 4.42 5.89
N ALA A 190 -18.22 3.85 4.90
CA ALA A 190 -19.46 4.39 4.35
C ALA A 190 -20.55 4.45 5.43
N PHE A 191 -20.68 3.41 6.25
CA PHE A 191 -21.63 3.38 7.37
C PHE A 191 -21.32 4.45 8.43
N THR A 192 -20.03 4.68 8.72
CA THR A 192 -19.61 5.76 9.61
C THR A 192 -20.06 7.12 9.09
N MET A 193 -19.99 7.36 7.77
CA MET A 193 -20.48 8.61 7.18
C MET A 193 -22.00 8.76 7.31
N LEU A 194 -22.77 7.67 7.27
CA LEU A 194 -24.22 7.71 7.46
C LEU A 194 -24.60 8.11 8.90
N LEU A 195 -23.85 7.62 9.90
CA LEU A 195 -24.19 7.80 11.30
C LEU A 195 -23.63 9.08 11.93
N PHE A 196 -22.41 9.47 11.58
CA PHE A 196 -21.67 10.50 12.32
C PHE A 196 -21.66 11.88 11.65
N VAL A 197 -22.25 12.04 10.47
CA VAL A 197 -22.40 13.35 9.84
C VAL A 197 -23.45 14.16 10.58
N ARG A 198 -22.98 15.12 11.38
CA ARG A 198 -23.82 16.03 12.18
C ARG A 198 -24.19 17.26 11.36
N THR A 199 -25.31 17.19 10.64
CA THR A 199 -25.90 18.37 10.02
C THR A 199 -27.42 18.32 10.07
N THR A 200 -28.05 19.50 10.05
CA THR A 200 -29.50 19.69 10.09
C THR A 200 -30.17 19.30 8.76
N ARG A 201 -29.41 19.17 7.67
CA ARG A 201 -29.94 18.79 6.35
C ARG A 201 -30.14 17.28 6.25
N ARG A 202 -31.38 16.87 5.99
CA ARG A 202 -31.71 15.48 5.64
C ARG A 202 -30.89 15.03 4.42
N GLY A 203 -30.29 13.84 4.49
CA GLY A 203 -29.56 13.22 3.38
C GLY A 203 -28.05 13.54 3.29
N ALA A 204 -27.50 14.39 4.16
CA ALA A 204 -26.09 14.73 4.10
C ALA A 204 -25.14 13.56 4.38
N GLY A 205 -25.51 12.64 5.27
CA GLY A 205 -24.73 11.41 5.50
C GLY A 205 -24.67 10.53 4.24
N VAL A 206 -25.77 10.45 3.49
CA VAL A 206 -25.84 9.72 2.22
C VAL A 206 -24.96 10.38 1.18
N ALA A 207 -25.03 11.71 1.05
CA ALA A 207 -24.15 12.46 0.15
C ALA A 207 -22.66 12.26 0.51
N ALA A 208 -22.32 12.27 1.80
CA ALA A 208 -20.97 12.00 2.27
C ALA A 208 -20.52 10.57 1.93
N ALA A 209 -21.37 9.57 2.15
CA ALA A 209 -21.10 8.20 1.76
C ALA A 209 -20.87 8.07 0.25
N PHE A 210 -21.66 8.75 -0.58
CA PHE A 210 -21.45 8.79 -2.03
C PHE A 210 -20.11 9.43 -2.40
N VAL A 211 -19.77 10.59 -1.83
CA VAL A 211 -18.49 11.27 -2.11
C VAL A 211 -17.29 10.38 -1.74
N LEU A 212 -17.40 9.63 -0.64
CA LEU A 212 -16.39 8.69 -0.19
C LEU A 212 -16.26 7.48 -1.14
N VAL A 213 -17.37 6.86 -1.52
CA VAL A 213 -17.38 5.60 -2.29
C VAL A 213 -17.17 5.84 -3.79
N PHE A 214 -17.52 7.02 -4.29
CA PHE A 214 -17.47 7.34 -5.72
C PHE A 214 -16.08 7.10 -6.36
N PRO A 215 -14.94 7.60 -5.82
CA PRO A 215 -13.63 7.38 -6.43
C PRO A 215 -13.22 5.90 -6.45
N MET A 216 -13.61 5.13 -5.43
CA MET A 216 -13.41 3.69 -5.45
C MET A 216 -14.20 3.05 -6.59
N VAL A 217 -15.51 3.35 -6.69
CA VAL A 217 -16.37 2.77 -7.72
C VAL A 217 -15.85 3.12 -9.12
N ALA A 218 -15.45 4.37 -9.34
CA ALA A 218 -14.81 4.81 -10.56
C ALA A 218 -13.52 4.02 -10.86
N THR A 219 -12.72 3.71 -9.83
CA THR A 219 -11.49 2.91 -9.98
C THR A 219 -11.80 1.45 -10.33
N ILE A 220 -12.83 0.85 -9.71
CA ILE A 220 -13.30 -0.50 -10.04
C ILE A 220 -13.74 -0.57 -11.50
N PHE A 221 -14.61 0.34 -11.93
CA PHE A 221 -15.08 0.37 -13.31
C PHE A 221 -13.96 0.71 -14.30
N GLY A 222 -13.05 1.61 -13.95
CA GLY A 222 -11.88 1.91 -14.76
C GLY A 222 -11.00 0.68 -14.96
N TRP A 223 -10.78 -0.11 -13.91
CA TRP A 223 -10.02 -1.35 -14.00
C TRP A 223 -10.76 -2.45 -14.78
N MET A 224 -12.07 -2.60 -14.58
CA MET A 224 -12.91 -3.53 -15.36
C MET A 224 -12.89 -3.18 -16.85
N TYR A 225 -12.99 -1.89 -17.18
CA TYR A 225 -12.91 -1.40 -18.55
C TYR A 225 -11.54 -1.71 -19.17
N LEU A 226 -10.46 -1.43 -18.44
CA LEU A 226 -9.11 -1.75 -18.91
C LEU A 226 -8.91 -3.26 -19.13
N SER A 227 -9.43 -4.08 -18.20
CA SER A 227 -9.43 -5.54 -18.30
C SER A 227 -10.21 -5.99 -19.54
N TRP A 228 -11.37 -5.40 -19.81
CA TRP A 228 -12.17 -5.70 -20.98
C TRP A 228 -11.45 -5.38 -22.29
N VAL A 229 -10.83 -4.19 -22.39
CA VAL A 229 -10.10 -3.75 -23.59
C VAL A 229 -8.94 -4.69 -23.93
N PHE A 230 -8.21 -5.20 -22.93
CA PHE A 230 -7.06 -6.07 -23.19
C PHE A 230 -7.39 -7.56 -23.31
N THR A 231 -8.42 -8.04 -22.60
CA THR A 231 -8.67 -9.49 -22.48
C THR A 231 -9.93 -9.95 -23.20
N GLY A 232 -10.82 -9.01 -23.55
CA GLY A 232 -12.18 -9.30 -24.00
C GLY A 232 -13.16 -9.65 -22.88
N GLU A 233 -12.71 -9.77 -21.62
CA GLU A 233 -13.55 -10.09 -20.46
C GLU A 233 -13.36 -9.06 -19.32
N PRO A 234 -14.41 -8.33 -18.88
CA PRO A 234 -14.27 -7.27 -17.88
C PRO A 234 -13.85 -7.76 -16.49
N LEU A 235 -14.10 -9.02 -16.18
CA LEU A 235 -13.80 -9.66 -14.89
C LEU A 235 -12.63 -10.66 -14.99
N ALA A 236 -11.83 -10.60 -16.07
CA ALA A 236 -10.71 -11.52 -16.30
C ALA A 236 -9.75 -11.59 -15.10
N PHE A 237 -9.55 -10.46 -14.40
CA PHE A 237 -8.67 -10.34 -13.24
C PHE A 237 -9.10 -11.16 -12.00
N THR A 238 -10.34 -11.65 -11.96
CA THR A 238 -10.82 -12.53 -10.87
C THR A 238 -10.53 -14.02 -11.12
N ARG A 239 -10.03 -14.35 -12.32
CA ARG A 239 -9.73 -15.73 -12.75
C ARG A 239 -8.22 -15.90 -12.85
N ASP A 240 -7.71 -17.06 -12.42
CA ASP A 240 -6.30 -17.38 -12.58
C ASP A 240 -5.96 -17.57 -14.07
N PRO A 241 -5.02 -16.80 -14.66
CA PRO A 241 -4.62 -16.93 -16.06
C PRO A 241 -4.03 -18.30 -16.41
N ALA A 242 -3.64 -19.14 -15.42
CA ALA A 242 -3.17 -20.50 -15.68
C ALA A 242 -4.27 -21.42 -16.25
N SER A 243 -5.55 -21.09 -16.05
CA SER A 243 -6.67 -21.96 -16.44
C SER A 243 -7.07 -21.87 -17.91
N ARG A 244 -6.77 -20.77 -18.61
CA ARG A 244 -7.16 -20.58 -20.02
C ARG A 244 -6.16 -19.71 -20.78
N ARG A 245 -5.17 -20.35 -21.40
CA ARG A 245 -4.67 -20.14 -22.78
C ARG A 245 -3.23 -20.62 -22.88
N VAL A 246 -3.04 -21.77 -23.52
CA VAL A 246 -1.80 -22.12 -24.21
C VAL A 246 -1.57 -21.04 -25.27
N VAL A 247 -0.69 -20.09 -24.99
CA VAL A 247 -0.21 -19.14 -26.00
C VAL A 247 0.91 -19.86 -26.76
N PRO A 248 0.84 -19.99 -28.10
CA PRO A 248 1.89 -20.64 -28.87
C PRO A 248 3.23 -19.92 -28.68
N ALA A 249 4.31 -20.69 -28.61
CA ALA A 249 5.66 -20.19 -28.43
C ALA A 249 6.02 -19.22 -29.58
N VAL A 250 6.14 -17.93 -29.26
CA VAL A 250 6.66 -16.93 -30.20
C VAL A 250 8.19 -17.05 -30.24
N PRO A 251 8.82 -17.14 -31.42
CA PRO A 251 10.28 -17.20 -31.54
C PRO A 251 10.92 -15.91 -31.02
N THR A 252 11.87 -16.05 -30.09
CA THR A 252 12.57 -14.93 -29.43
C THR A 252 13.59 -14.27 -30.37
N THR A 253 13.38 -13.01 -30.76
CA THR A 253 14.30 -12.24 -31.64
C THR A 253 15.25 -11.28 -30.91
N HIS A 254 15.30 -11.23 -29.57
CA HIS A 254 16.23 -10.34 -28.85
C HIS A 254 17.04 -11.03 -27.72
N PRO A 255 18.26 -11.52 -27.98
CA PRO A 255 18.98 -12.41 -27.07
C PRO A 255 19.65 -11.75 -25.84
N ARG A 256 19.86 -10.43 -25.82
CA ARG A 256 20.65 -9.76 -24.75
C ARG A 256 19.84 -9.31 -23.52
N ARG A 257 18.59 -8.87 -23.66
CA ARG A 257 17.74 -8.48 -22.51
C ARG A 257 17.12 -9.68 -21.79
N LEU A 258 16.87 -10.78 -22.52
CA LEU A 258 16.17 -11.95 -21.99
C LEU A 258 17.04 -12.80 -21.03
N ARG A 259 18.37 -12.83 -21.19
CA ARG A 259 19.25 -13.59 -20.28
C ARG A 259 19.15 -13.12 -18.82
N GLY A 260 19.11 -11.80 -18.61
CA GLY A 260 19.04 -11.22 -17.26
C GLY A 260 17.67 -11.41 -16.59
N VAL A 261 16.59 -11.45 -17.37
CA VAL A 261 15.23 -11.68 -16.87
C VAL A 261 15.02 -13.17 -16.57
N ARG A 262 15.47 -14.05 -17.46
CA ARG A 262 15.37 -15.50 -17.30
C ARG A 262 16.16 -16.00 -16.09
N ALA A 263 17.38 -15.48 -15.88
CA ALA A 263 18.18 -15.81 -14.70
C ALA A 263 17.51 -15.40 -13.38
N ARG A 264 16.85 -14.22 -13.34
CA ARG A 264 16.09 -13.77 -12.17
C ARG A 264 14.82 -14.59 -11.93
N LEU A 265 14.15 -15.04 -12.99
CA LEU A 265 12.99 -15.93 -12.86
C LEU A 265 13.37 -17.28 -12.23
N THR A 266 14.50 -17.87 -12.64
CA THR A 266 15.00 -19.11 -12.02
C THR A 266 15.36 -18.90 -10.55
N ASP A 267 16.02 -17.77 -10.24
CA ASP A 267 16.39 -17.40 -8.87
C ASP A 267 15.15 -17.21 -7.97
N VAL A 268 14.12 -16.51 -8.45
CA VAL A 268 12.87 -16.34 -7.70
C VAL A 268 12.20 -17.69 -7.40
N ARG A 269 12.19 -18.64 -8.34
CA ARG A 269 11.59 -19.97 -8.11
C ARG A 269 12.36 -20.79 -7.07
N LEU A 270 13.68 -20.71 -7.07
CA LEU A 270 14.53 -21.43 -6.11
C LEU A 270 14.40 -20.90 -4.68
N ARG A 271 13.97 -19.64 -4.51
CA ARG A 271 13.82 -18.99 -3.19
C ARG A 271 12.45 -19.21 -2.53
N VAL A 272 11.51 -19.81 -3.25
CA VAL A 272 10.14 -20.08 -2.77
C VAL A 272 9.97 -21.53 -2.31
N SER A 273 10.84 -22.44 -2.77
CA SER A 273 10.92 -23.86 -2.40
C SER A 273 11.67 -24.08 -1.10
#